data_AF-A0A0E3QG02-F1
#
_entry.id   AF-A0A0E3QG02-F1
#
_cell.length_a   1.000
_cell.length_b   1.000
_cell.length_c   1.000
_cell.angle_alpha   90.00
_cell.angle_beta   90.00
_cell.angle_gamma   90.00
#
_symmetry.space_group_name_H-M   'P 1'
#
loop_
_entity.id
_entity.type
_entity.pdbx_description
1 polymer ?
#
loop_
_entity_poly.entity_id
_entity_poly.type
_entity_poly.pdbx_seq_one_letter_code
_entity_poly.pdbx_strand_id
1 'polypeptide(L)'
;MYGIALDLGTSGFRAQLIDLEKKETLKTVITMGHPLPGGNVMDHLDFAITTGEDVAHEVIIETIRRMFLRFDVDLSRVERLAVCGNPIQLSLFQNTEIRDLAYAGENKQKMLGVRNVKRDARVFPASEIFGENDLPNCEIIVPPAIKHEIGADALAMMLETDFLIQPEPSLVTDYGTNAEMALKIGDRIITASAAAGPAIEGQGISSGMLASPGAICDVKPEGQYWRIIVLDREMEKQNAYLIDPVTGEIKESYGFEAVGITGTGVISAFALALRSGMIEKFPKLPNGKLILGPGIEITEKDVEEAGKAIGAIRAAHMTLIVESGIKYEDLEYAYMSGASGAYVDAEDARRLGAAPGYAKKIVQFGNTSLALARELVLEESRLDDVIAIAKKITADHLMMATSETFNNFYLCELSYWTQGMPLETYDQMLELYGLPPLPKTLEHVNIEKRVVKDIEEVGSGGLSILKEIGIILEVPVEKCVYCKKCVKECPETALEIVEIDGHRIAKYDSQKCLGTSCRRCVSVCPEDAIDITKLKITAK
;
A
#
# COMPACT_ATOMS: atom_id res chain seq x y z
N MET A 1 -3.52 -29.54 -13.79
CA MET A 1 -3.21 -29.18 -12.37
C MET A 1 -3.35 -27.69 -12.15
N TYR A 2 -3.27 -27.22 -10.90
CA TYR A 2 -3.37 -25.80 -10.56
C TYR A 2 -2.10 -25.24 -9.93
N GLY A 3 -1.90 -23.95 -10.10
CA GLY A 3 -0.96 -23.15 -9.32
C GLY A 3 -1.65 -21.93 -8.73
N ILE A 4 -1.04 -21.34 -7.71
CA ILE A 4 -1.53 -20.14 -7.05
C ILE A 4 -0.43 -19.08 -7.03
N ALA A 5 -0.72 -17.91 -7.58
CA ALA A 5 0.11 -16.73 -7.39
C ALA A 5 -0.48 -15.88 -6.27
N LEU A 6 0.34 -15.50 -5.28
CA LEU A 6 -0.09 -14.77 -4.10
C LEU A 6 0.80 -13.55 -3.86
N ASP A 7 0.18 -12.38 -3.76
CA ASP A 7 0.79 -11.12 -3.35
C ASP A 7 0.33 -10.75 -1.94
N LEU A 8 1.27 -10.69 -1.01
CA LEU A 8 1.06 -10.27 0.38
C LEU A 8 1.36 -8.77 0.54
N GLY A 9 0.46 -7.94 0.03
CA GLY A 9 0.57 -6.49 0.13
C GLY A 9 0.22 -5.93 1.51
N THR A 10 0.79 -4.78 1.87
CA THR A 10 0.53 -4.09 3.15
C THR A 10 -0.92 -3.64 3.31
N SER A 11 -1.61 -3.33 2.21
CA SER A 11 -3.02 -2.89 2.22
C SER A 11 -4.02 -4.02 1.97
N GLY A 12 -3.53 -5.25 1.78
CA GLY A 12 -4.34 -6.43 1.53
C GLY A 12 -3.70 -7.41 0.55
N PHE A 13 -4.27 -8.61 0.49
CA PHE A 13 -3.74 -9.73 -0.26
C PHE A 13 -4.49 -9.93 -1.58
N ARG A 14 -3.77 -10.41 -2.59
CA ARG A 14 -4.33 -10.75 -3.91
C ARG A 14 -3.83 -12.13 -4.31
N ALA A 15 -4.74 -13.01 -4.71
CA ALA A 15 -4.41 -14.36 -5.11
C ALA A 15 -5.07 -14.71 -6.46
N GLN A 16 -4.33 -15.38 -7.34
CA GLN A 16 -4.81 -15.92 -8.60
C GLN A 16 -4.68 -17.43 -8.63
N LEU A 17 -5.78 -18.12 -8.92
CA LEU A 17 -5.75 -19.54 -9.29
C LEU A 17 -5.45 -19.65 -10.78
N ILE A 18 -4.45 -20.45 -11.13
CA ILE A 18 -3.93 -20.59 -12.49
C ILE A 18 -4.05 -22.06 -12.92
N ASP A 19 -4.56 -22.29 -14.13
CA ASP A 19 -4.48 -23.60 -14.80
C ASP A 19 -3.08 -23.78 -15.39
N LEU A 20 -2.31 -24.72 -14.85
CA LEU A 20 -0.91 -24.93 -15.27
C LEU A 20 -0.79 -25.50 -16.70
N GLU A 21 -1.80 -26.22 -17.18
CA GLU A 21 -1.79 -26.80 -18.53
C GLU A 21 -2.13 -25.74 -19.57
N LYS A 22 -3.13 -24.90 -19.29
CA LYS A 22 -3.55 -23.83 -20.20
C LYS A 22 -2.73 -22.56 -20.06
N LYS A 23 -2.03 -22.40 -18.93
CA LYS A 23 -1.32 -21.16 -18.53
C LYS A 23 -2.24 -19.96 -18.43
N GLU A 24 -3.48 -20.18 -17.99
CA GLU A 24 -4.53 -19.16 -17.91
C GLU A 24 -4.96 -18.95 -16.46
N THR A 25 -5.20 -17.69 -16.09
CA THR A 25 -5.84 -17.36 -14.80
C THR A 25 -7.29 -17.83 -14.83
N LEU A 26 -7.69 -18.63 -13.84
CA LEU A 26 -9.05 -19.11 -13.69
C LEU A 26 -9.89 -18.19 -12.83
N LYS A 27 -9.35 -17.68 -11.71
CA LYS A 27 -10.10 -16.85 -10.76
C LYS A 27 -9.16 -16.01 -9.92
N THR A 28 -9.58 -14.79 -9.60
CA THR A 28 -8.86 -13.88 -8.69
C THR A 28 -9.64 -13.68 -7.40
N VAL A 29 -8.95 -13.72 -6.27
CA VAL A 29 -9.49 -13.45 -4.94
C VAL A 29 -8.68 -12.32 -4.28
N ILE A 30 -9.35 -11.30 -3.76
CA ILE A 30 -8.70 -10.17 -3.08
C ILE A 30 -9.32 -9.92 -1.71
N THR A 31 -8.56 -9.31 -0.79
CA THR A 31 -9.06 -8.87 0.51
C THR A 31 -9.38 -7.37 0.53
N MET A 32 -10.31 -6.95 1.39
CA MET A 32 -10.64 -5.53 1.64
C MET A 32 -9.85 -4.97 2.83
N GLY A 33 -8.52 -5.05 2.76
CA GLY A 33 -7.63 -4.65 3.85
C GLY A 33 -6.64 -5.73 4.23
N HIS A 34 -5.77 -5.41 5.18
CA HIS A 34 -4.80 -6.33 5.75
C HIS A 34 -5.39 -7.08 6.96
N PRO A 35 -5.07 -8.38 7.17
CA PRO A 35 -5.66 -9.13 8.29
C PRO A 35 -5.03 -8.83 9.65
N LEU A 36 -3.79 -8.33 9.68
CA LEU A 36 -3.13 -7.90 10.92
C LEU A 36 -3.56 -6.48 11.32
N PRO A 37 -3.63 -6.18 12.64
CA PRO A 37 -3.87 -4.83 13.14
C PRO A 37 -2.80 -3.83 12.68
N GLY A 38 -3.23 -2.65 12.27
CA GLY A 38 -2.33 -1.59 11.78
C GLY A 38 -2.70 -1.07 10.41
N GLY A 39 -2.14 0.10 10.05
CA GLY A 39 -2.34 0.70 8.73
C GLY A 39 -1.10 0.64 7.82
N ASN A 40 0.01 0.11 8.32
CA ASN A 40 1.29 0.04 7.61
C ASN A 40 2.13 -1.15 8.09
N VAL A 41 3.22 -1.41 7.39
CA VAL A 41 4.08 -2.57 7.64
C VAL A 41 4.77 -2.53 9.01
N MET A 42 5.06 -1.33 9.53
CA MET A 42 5.69 -1.18 10.85
C MET A 42 4.70 -1.49 11.99
N ASP A 43 3.42 -1.15 11.83
CA ASP A 43 2.38 -1.55 12.78
C ASP A 43 2.24 -3.09 12.82
N HIS A 44 2.29 -3.75 11.65
CA HIS A 44 2.23 -5.22 11.57
C HIS A 44 3.46 -5.87 12.25
N LEU A 45 4.64 -5.29 12.03
CA LEU A 45 5.88 -5.73 12.65
C LEU A 45 5.86 -5.54 14.17
N ASP A 46 5.39 -4.38 14.66
CA ASP A 46 5.24 -4.13 16.09
C ASP A 46 4.18 -5.04 16.73
N PHE A 47 3.08 -5.33 16.03
CA PHE A 47 2.10 -6.32 16.46
C PHE A 47 2.75 -7.70 16.63
N ALA A 48 3.48 -8.18 15.63
CA ALA A 48 4.17 -9.47 15.70
C ALA A 48 5.21 -9.52 16.83
N ILE A 49 5.97 -8.45 17.06
CA ILE A 49 6.95 -8.37 18.17
C ILE A 49 6.26 -8.32 19.54
N THR A 50 5.15 -7.60 19.64
CA THR A 50 4.45 -7.35 20.90
C THR A 50 3.59 -8.54 21.33
N THR A 51 2.87 -9.13 20.37
CA THR A 51 1.88 -10.19 20.61
C THR A 51 2.44 -11.59 20.32
N GLY A 52 3.43 -11.70 19.45
CA GLY A 52 4.11 -12.95 19.08
C GLY A 52 4.08 -13.22 17.58
N GLU A 53 5.22 -13.65 17.04
CA GLU A 53 5.40 -14.01 15.62
C GLU A 53 4.40 -15.09 15.20
N ASP A 54 4.23 -16.13 16.03
CA ASP A 54 3.28 -17.22 15.80
C ASP A 54 1.83 -16.73 15.65
N VAL A 55 1.42 -15.72 16.45
CA VAL A 55 0.06 -15.18 16.40
C VAL A 55 -0.16 -14.40 15.10
N ALA A 56 0.82 -13.58 14.71
CA ALA A 56 0.77 -12.84 13.45
C ALA A 56 0.76 -13.79 12.24
N HIS A 57 1.60 -14.82 12.28
CA HIS A 57 1.63 -15.89 11.29
C HIS A 57 0.27 -16.59 11.18
N GLU A 58 -0.31 -17.06 12.29
CA GLU A 58 -1.60 -17.75 12.28
C GLU A 58 -2.72 -16.87 11.69
N VAL A 59 -2.74 -15.55 11.98
CA VAL A 59 -3.71 -14.60 11.40
C VAL A 59 -3.58 -14.51 9.86
N ILE A 60 -2.33 -14.45 9.37
CA ILE A 60 -2.06 -14.41 7.93
C ILE A 60 -2.50 -15.73 7.27
N ILE A 61 -2.11 -16.88 7.82
CA ILE A 61 -2.42 -18.19 7.25
C ILE A 61 -3.92 -18.46 7.22
N GLU A 62 -4.65 -18.12 8.28
CA GLU A 62 -6.12 -18.29 8.30
C GLU A 62 -6.81 -17.41 7.26
N THR A 63 -6.32 -16.18 7.04
CA THR A 63 -6.83 -15.32 5.96
C THR A 63 -6.56 -15.93 4.59
N ILE A 64 -5.36 -16.47 4.37
CA ILE A 64 -4.98 -17.14 3.12
C ILE A 64 -5.85 -18.39 2.88
N ARG A 65 -6.12 -19.20 3.92
CA ARG A 65 -7.05 -20.34 3.83
C ARG A 65 -8.43 -19.90 3.35
N ARG A 66 -8.98 -18.84 3.96
CA ARG A 66 -10.28 -18.29 3.55
C ARG A 66 -10.27 -17.79 2.12
N MET A 67 -9.17 -17.21 1.64
CA MET A 67 -9.02 -16.84 0.24
C MET A 67 -9.01 -18.06 -0.68
N PHE A 68 -8.24 -19.10 -0.35
CA PHE A 68 -8.13 -20.31 -1.17
C PHE A 68 -9.44 -21.09 -1.26
N LEU A 69 -10.25 -21.09 -0.19
CA LEU A 69 -11.60 -21.65 -0.22
C LEU A 69 -12.50 -20.95 -1.25
N ARG A 70 -12.26 -19.67 -1.57
CA ARG A 70 -13.02 -18.94 -2.60
C ARG A 70 -12.66 -19.36 -4.02
N PHE A 71 -11.62 -20.16 -4.23
CA PHE A 71 -11.31 -20.67 -5.56
C PHE A 71 -12.29 -21.75 -6.03
N ASP A 72 -13.04 -22.37 -5.11
CA ASP A 72 -14.02 -23.42 -5.42
C ASP A 72 -13.41 -24.62 -6.20
N VAL A 73 -12.15 -24.95 -5.90
CA VAL A 73 -11.42 -26.10 -6.47
C VAL A 73 -10.89 -27.02 -5.39
N ASP A 74 -10.59 -28.26 -5.79
CA ASP A 74 -9.87 -29.22 -4.94
C ASP A 74 -8.40 -28.79 -4.80
N LEU A 75 -8.05 -28.29 -3.60
CA LEU A 75 -6.71 -27.79 -3.28
C LEU A 75 -5.63 -28.88 -3.32
N SER A 76 -5.99 -30.17 -3.25
CA SER A 76 -5.02 -31.27 -3.42
C SER A 76 -4.41 -31.33 -4.83
N ARG A 77 -5.02 -30.63 -5.80
CA ARG A 77 -4.56 -30.50 -7.19
C ARG A 77 -3.68 -29.27 -7.43
N VAL A 78 -3.40 -28.49 -6.38
CA VAL A 78 -2.47 -27.36 -6.44
C VAL A 78 -1.06 -27.90 -6.25
N GLU A 79 -0.19 -27.62 -7.21
CA GLU A 79 1.21 -28.11 -7.21
C GLU A 79 2.21 -27.02 -6.85
N ARG A 80 1.87 -25.75 -7.12
CA ARG A 80 2.79 -24.62 -6.93
C ARG A 80 2.06 -23.44 -6.33
N LEU A 81 2.65 -22.83 -5.32
CA LEU A 81 2.24 -21.57 -4.70
C LEU A 81 3.43 -20.61 -4.70
N ALA A 82 3.42 -19.58 -5.53
CA ALA A 82 4.42 -18.52 -5.42
C ALA A 82 3.90 -17.36 -4.58
N VAL A 83 4.72 -16.89 -3.64
CA VAL A 83 4.34 -15.85 -2.68
C VAL A 83 5.31 -14.68 -2.77
N CYS A 84 4.81 -13.52 -3.18
CA CYS A 84 5.55 -12.26 -3.23
C CYS A 84 5.04 -11.29 -2.16
N GLY A 85 5.90 -10.34 -1.77
CA GLY A 85 5.60 -9.28 -0.80
C GLY A 85 6.88 -8.65 -0.24
N ASN A 86 6.73 -7.64 0.60
CA ASN A 86 7.89 -7.04 1.28
C ASN A 86 8.52 -8.02 2.30
N PRO A 87 9.76 -7.75 2.77
CA PRO A 87 10.47 -8.68 3.65
C PRO A 87 9.75 -8.96 4.97
N ILE A 88 9.00 -8.00 5.51
CA ILE A 88 8.22 -8.19 6.75
C ILE A 88 7.09 -9.18 6.48
N GLN A 89 6.28 -8.95 5.45
CA GLN A 89 5.14 -9.82 5.11
C GLN A 89 5.57 -11.25 4.80
N LEU A 90 6.66 -11.42 4.03
CA LEU A 90 7.20 -12.75 3.73
C LEU A 90 7.81 -13.43 4.97
N SER A 91 8.37 -12.67 5.92
CA SER A 91 8.90 -13.24 7.16
C SER A 91 7.77 -13.68 8.10
N LEU A 92 6.69 -12.89 8.19
CA LEU A 92 5.49 -13.26 8.96
C LEU A 92 4.77 -14.47 8.34
N PHE A 93 4.66 -14.51 7.01
CA PHE A 93 4.11 -15.67 6.30
C PHE A 93 4.94 -16.94 6.56
N GLN A 94 6.27 -16.86 6.60
CA GLN A 94 7.14 -18.01 6.84
C GLN A 94 7.37 -18.32 8.33
N ASN A 95 6.84 -17.49 9.24
CA ASN A 95 7.11 -17.53 10.68
C ASN A 95 8.63 -17.55 11.01
N THR A 96 9.38 -16.64 10.37
CA THR A 96 10.84 -16.51 10.56
C THR A 96 11.19 -15.25 11.33
N GLU A 97 12.36 -15.23 11.96
CA GLU A 97 12.92 -14.10 12.71
C GLU A 97 12.69 -12.73 12.02
N ILE A 98 12.08 -11.80 12.76
CA ILE A 98 11.73 -10.45 12.28
C ILE A 98 12.43 -9.31 13.03
N ARG A 99 13.13 -9.60 14.15
CA ARG A 99 13.69 -8.54 15.01
C ARG A 99 14.81 -7.75 14.34
N ASP A 100 15.45 -8.31 13.32
CA ASP A 100 16.41 -7.59 12.47
C ASP A 100 15.75 -6.51 11.61
N LEU A 101 14.50 -6.72 11.16
CA LEU A 101 13.73 -5.73 10.41
C LEU A 101 13.21 -4.60 11.31
N ALA A 102 12.95 -4.89 12.59
CA ALA A 102 12.40 -3.89 13.52
C ALA A 102 13.44 -2.99 14.15
N TYR A 103 14.67 -3.49 14.32
CA TYR A 103 15.72 -2.79 15.02
C TYR A 103 16.89 -2.48 14.09
N ALA A 104 16.90 -1.25 13.58
CA ALA A 104 18.04 -0.72 12.84
C ALA A 104 19.28 -0.65 13.75
N GLY A 105 20.39 -1.22 13.29
CA GLY A 105 21.71 -1.11 13.90
C GLY A 105 22.25 -2.43 14.48
N GLU A 106 23.44 -2.82 14.01
CA GLU A 106 24.09 -4.08 14.38
C GLU A 106 24.27 -4.27 15.89
N ASN A 107 24.46 -3.20 16.65
CA ASN A 107 24.68 -3.29 18.11
C ASN A 107 23.44 -3.80 18.84
N LYS A 108 22.25 -3.32 18.47
CA LYS A 108 20.99 -3.75 19.08
C LYS A 108 20.63 -5.17 18.66
N GLN A 109 20.86 -5.51 17.39
CA GLN A 109 20.69 -6.89 16.89
C GLN A 109 21.63 -7.87 17.61
N LYS A 110 22.92 -7.52 17.78
CA LYS A 110 23.90 -8.33 18.53
C LYS A 110 23.49 -8.52 19.98
N MET A 111 22.96 -7.49 20.64
CA MET A 111 22.45 -7.58 22.02
C MET A 111 21.24 -8.51 22.14
N LEU A 112 20.36 -8.52 21.14
CA LEU A 112 19.17 -9.37 21.09
C LEU A 112 19.47 -10.80 20.61
N GLY A 113 20.74 -11.12 20.31
CA GLY A 113 21.18 -12.42 19.82
C GLY A 113 20.82 -12.69 18.35
N VAL A 114 20.33 -11.68 17.62
CA VAL A 114 19.93 -11.81 16.21
C VAL A 114 21.18 -11.84 15.34
N ARG A 115 21.36 -12.91 14.56
CA ARG A 115 22.53 -13.11 13.69
C ARG A 115 22.14 -13.82 12.41
N ASN A 116 22.64 -13.32 11.28
CA ASN A 116 22.60 -13.98 9.97
C ASN A 116 21.20 -14.42 9.52
N VAL A 117 20.19 -13.55 9.67
CA VAL A 117 18.87 -13.80 9.10
C VAL A 117 19.00 -13.74 7.57
N LYS A 118 18.87 -14.88 6.91
CA LYS A 118 18.94 -14.98 5.45
C LYS A 118 17.54 -14.98 4.87
N ARG A 119 17.31 -14.09 3.90
CA ARG A 119 16.08 -14.03 3.10
C ARG A 119 16.40 -14.35 1.63
N ASP A 120 17.14 -15.43 1.44
CA ASP A 120 17.42 -16.00 0.12
C ASP A 120 16.14 -16.63 -0.45
N ALA A 121 16.14 -16.89 -1.75
CA ALA A 121 15.05 -17.62 -2.39
C ALA A 121 14.88 -19.01 -1.75
N ARG A 122 13.62 -19.44 -1.58
CA ARG A 122 13.29 -20.75 -1.01
C ARG A 122 12.23 -21.45 -1.84
N VAL A 123 12.41 -22.75 -2.03
CA VAL A 123 11.39 -23.68 -2.52
C VAL A 123 11.27 -24.79 -1.49
N PHE A 124 10.06 -25.02 -0.98
CA PHE A 124 9.83 -25.96 0.12
C PHE A 124 8.37 -26.48 0.11
N PRO A 125 8.10 -27.66 0.68
CA PRO A 125 6.74 -28.22 0.66
C PRO A 125 5.76 -27.37 1.48
N ALA A 126 4.53 -27.22 0.98
CA ALA A 126 3.50 -26.42 1.63
C ALA A 126 3.10 -26.93 3.02
N SER A 127 3.41 -28.20 3.33
CA SER A 127 3.21 -28.79 4.65
C SER A 127 3.98 -28.09 5.77
N GLU A 128 5.08 -27.37 5.46
CA GLU A 128 5.81 -26.57 6.46
C GLU A 128 5.00 -25.38 6.99
N ILE A 129 3.99 -24.91 6.24
CA ILE A 129 3.20 -23.71 6.57
C ILE A 129 1.74 -24.05 6.84
N PHE A 130 1.14 -24.89 6.00
CA PHE A 130 -0.29 -25.19 6.06
C PHE A 130 -0.60 -26.53 6.76
N GLY A 131 0.42 -27.31 7.11
CA GLY A 131 0.27 -28.69 7.59
C GLY A 131 -0.04 -29.67 6.45
N GLU A 132 -0.21 -30.95 6.78
CA GLU A 132 -0.22 -32.03 5.78
C GLU A 132 -1.47 -32.09 4.88
N ASN A 133 -2.58 -31.47 5.29
CA ASN A 133 -3.89 -31.71 4.66
C ASN A 133 -4.35 -30.63 3.67
N ASP A 134 -3.93 -29.37 3.87
CA ASP A 134 -4.49 -28.24 3.12
C ASP A 134 -3.98 -28.21 1.67
N LEU A 135 -2.67 -28.41 1.49
CA LEU A 135 -1.96 -28.34 0.21
C LEU A 135 -0.94 -29.50 0.11
N PRO A 136 -1.41 -30.77 0.13
CA PRO A 136 -0.55 -31.95 0.33
C PRO A 136 0.49 -32.18 -0.77
N ASN A 137 0.25 -31.68 -1.98
CA ASN A 137 1.10 -31.90 -3.16
C ASN A 137 1.75 -30.60 -3.68
N CYS A 138 1.72 -29.53 -2.88
CA CYS A 138 2.16 -28.21 -3.31
C CYS A 138 3.57 -27.88 -2.82
N GLU A 139 4.37 -27.29 -3.70
CA GLU A 139 5.59 -26.58 -3.32
C GLU A 139 5.31 -25.08 -3.22
N ILE A 140 5.90 -24.43 -2.22
CA ILE A 140 5.87 -22.99 -2.02
C ILE A 140 7.17 -22.41 -2.57
N ILE A 141 7.05 -21.37 -3.39
CA ILE A 141 8.14 -20.60 -3.96
C ILE A 141 8.12 -19.21 -3.33
N VAL A 142 9.21 -18.85 -2.64
CA VAL A 142 9.44 -17.50 -2.12
C VAL A 142 10.68 -16.92 -2.79
N PRO A 143 10.56 -15.82 -3.57
CA PRO A 143 11.70 -15.14 -4.20
C PRO A 143 12.62 -14.47 -3.16
N PRO A 144 13.86 -14.11 -3.54
CA PRO A 144 14.84 -13.55 -2.62
C PRO A 144 14.55 -12.08 -2.29
N ALA A 145 15.03 -11.64 -1.12
CA ALA A 145 15.25 -10.23 -0.82
C ALA A 145 16.73 -9.87 -1.05
N ILE A 146 17.02 -8.69 -1.61
CA ILE A 146 18.40 -8.24 -1.86
C ILE A 146 19.05 -7.74 -0.56
N LYS A 147 18.27 -7.00 0.26
CA LYS A 147 18.64 -6.47 1.58
C LYS A 147 17.39 -6.43 2.48
N HIS A 148 17.52 -5.97 3.73
CA HIS A 148 16.38 -5.80 4.63
C HIS A 148 15.30 -4.87 4.03
N GLU A 149 15.70 -3.96 3.15
CA GLU A 149 14.87 -2.87 2.61
C GLU A 149 14.40 -3.12 1.16
N ILE A 150 14.91 -4.17 0.49
CA ILE A 150 14.57 -4.49 -0.91
C ILE A 150 14.00 -5.91 -0.96
N GLY A 151 12.67 -6.00 -0.86
CA GLY A 151 11.92 -7.24 -0.91
C GLY A 151 11.61 -7.76 -2.30
N ALA A 152 10.77 -8.79 -2.33
CA ALA A 152 10.32 -9.42 -3.57
C ALA A 152 9.41 -8.52 -4.41
N ASP A 153 8.61 -7.70 -3.76
CA ASP A 153 7.78 -6.66 -4.37
C ASP A 153 8.61 -5.58 -5.07
N ALA A 154 9.65 -5.08 -4.41
CA ALA A 154 10.60 -4.14 -5.01
C ALA A 154 11.43 -4.78 -6.13
N LEU A 155 11.76 -6.07 -6.01
CA LEU A 155 12.38 -6.80 -7.10
C LEU A 155 11.41 -6.97 -8.28
N ALA A 156 10.14 -7.27 -8.01
CA ALA A 156 9.10 -7.39 -9.02
C ALA A 156 8.89 -6.09 -9.80
N MET A 157 8.83 -4.92 -9.15
CA MET A 157 8.69 -3.67 -9.90
C MET A 157 9.86 -3.41 -10.86
N MET A 158 11.08 -3.86 -10.52
CA MET A 158 12.24 -3.72 -11.40
C MET A 158 12.21 -4.72 -12.56
N LEU A 159 11.75 -5.95 -12.31
CA LEU A 159 11.74 -7.04 -13.29
C LEU A 159 10.57 -6.98 -14.28
N GLU A 160 9.38 -6.63 -13.78
CA GLU A 160 8.12 -6.67 -14.53
C GLU A 160 7.87 -5.38 -15.32
N THR A 161 8.74 -4.40 -15.18
CA THR A 161 8.72 -3.16 -15.97
C THR A 161 9.91 -3.10 -16.91
N ASP A 162 9.92 -2.14 -17.82
CA ASP A 162 11.07 -1.96 -18.72
C ASP A 162 12.27 -1.30 -18.02
N PHE A 163 12.21 -1.07 -16.71
CA PHE A 163 13.20 -0.33 -15.92
C PHE A 163 14.62 -0.86 -16.11
N LEU A 164 14.83 -2.17 -15.98
CA LEU A 164 16.17 -2.76 -16.05
C LEU A 164 16.77 -2.70 -17.46
N ILE A 165 15.94 -2.65 -18.51
CA ILE A 165 16.41 -2.64 -19.89
C ILE A 165 16.63 -1.23 -20.45
N GLN A 166 16.20 -0.17 -19.76
CA GLN A 166 16.41 1.21 -20.23
C GLN A 166 17.88 1.63 -20.14
N PRO A 167 18.48 2.17 -21.21
CA PRO A 167 19.81 2.77 -21.14
C PRO A 167 19.78 4.16 -20.49
N GLU A 168 18.67 4.91 -20.60
CA GLU A 168 18.53 6.25 -20.01
C GLU A 168 18.14 6.22 -18.52
N PRO A 169 18.36 7.33 -17.77
CA PRO A 169 17.93 7.44 -16.39
C PRO A 169 16.43 7.18 -16.23
N SER A 170 16.11 6.24 -15.35
CA SER A 170 14.77 5.73 -15.18
C SER A 170 14.43 5.60 -13.70
N LEU A 171 13.24 6.00 -13.31
CA LEU A 171 12.70 5.84 -11.96
C LEU A 171 11.53 4.85 -12.02
N VAL A 172 11.48 3.90 -11.11
CA VAL A 172 10.27 3.08 -10.86
C VAL A 172 9.78 3.33 -9.45
N THR A 173 8.46 3.41 -9.26
CA THR A 173 7.83 3.61 -7.95
C THR A 173 6.58 2.77 -7.85
N ASP A 174 6.49 1.95 -6.80
CA ASP A 174 5.24 1.32 -6.36
C ASP A 174 4.48 2.30 -5.48
N TYR A 175 3.28 2.67 -5.91
CA TYR A 175 2.44 3.65 -5.22
C TYR A 175 1.58 3.03 -4.12
N GLY A 176 2.22 2.30 -3.21
CA GLY A 176 1.62 1.80 -1.97
C GLY A 176 1.90 2.70 -0.76
N THR A 177 1.51 2.24 0.43
CA THR A 177 1.70 2.93 1.72
C THR A 177 3.16 3.39 1.98
N ASN A 178 4.12 2.60 1.52
CA ASN A 178 5.57 2.80 1.77
C ASN A 178 6.32 3.40 0.58
N ALA A 179 5.62 3.64 -0.55
CA ALA A 179 6.19 4.20 -1.77
C ALA A 179 7.60 3.68 -2.11
N GLU A 180 7.76 2.36 -2.27
CA GLU A 180 9.04 1.76 -2.67
C GLU A 180 9.44 2.24 -4.06
N MET A 181 10.71 2.62 -4.24
CA MET A 181 11.19 3.22 -5.48
C MET A 181 12.65 2.88 -5.78
N ALA A 182 13.00 2.90 -7.06
CA ALA A 182 14.36 2.69 -7.54
C ALA A 182 14.70 3.62 -8.71
N LEU A 183 15.87 4.24 -8.64
CA LEU A 183 16.46 5.06 -9.71
C LEU A 183 17.62 4.29 -10.36
N LYS A 184 17.60 4.14 -11.68
CA LYS A 184 18.67 3.54 -12.48
C LYS A 184 19.39 4.60 -13.29
N ILE A 185 20.71 4.60 -13.24
CA ILE A 185 21.59 5.46 -14.04
C ILE A 185 22.72 4.60 -14.60
N GLY A 186 22.66 4.28 -15.90
CA GLY A 186 23.53 3.25 -16.47
C GLY A 186 23.29 1.91 -15.76
N ASP A 187 24.34 1.33 -15.17
CA ASP A 187 24.27 0.08 -14.40
C ASP A 187 24.03 0.29 -12.89
N ARG A 188 24.10 1.54 -12.40
CA ARG A 188 23.90 1.85 -10.99
C ARG A 188 22.42 1.93 -10.67
N ILE A 189 21.99 1.27 -9.60
CA ILE A 189 20.62 1.33 -9.07
C ILE A 189 20.68 1.86 -7.64
N ILE A 190 19.84 2.85 -7.34
CA ILE A 190 19.66 3.43 -6.00
C ILE A 190 18.22 3.20 -5.61
N THR A 191 17.97 2.46 -4.52
CA THR A 191 16.63 2.22 -4.01
C THR A 191 16.33 3.09 -2.80
N ALA A 192 15.05 3.37 -2.59
CA ALA A 192 14.56 4.04 -1.40
C ALA A 192 13.10 3.63 -1.13
N SER A 193 12.62 3.95 0.06
CA SER A 193 11.21 3.86 0.43
C SER A 193 10.87 5.11 1.22
N ALA A 194 9.69 5.67 0.95
CA ALA A 194 9.17 6.83 1.66
C ALA A 194 7.90 6.43 2.41
N ALA A 195 7.88 6.60 3.72
CA ALA A 195 6.68 6.34 4.53
C ALA A 195 5.58 7.39 4.22
N ALA A 196 4.97 7.28 3.04
CA ALA A 196 3.93 8.17 2.55
C ALA A 196 2.64 8.00 3.38
N GLY A 197 2.44 6.83 3.96
CA GLY A 197 1.24 6.49 4.70
C GLY A 197 0.06 6.18 3.77
N PRO A 198 -1.07 5.73 4.32
CA PRO A 198 -2.11 5.08 3.53
C PRO A 198 -3.11 6.08 2.92
N ALA A 199 -2.87 7.40 3.04
CA ALA A 199 -3.75 8.45 2.55
C ALA A 199 -3.93 8.44 1.03
N ILE A 200 -2.87 8.13 0.28
CA ILE A 200 -2.94 7.96 -1.18
C ILE A 200 -3.65 6.66 -1.62
N GLU A 201 -4.01 5.79 -0.69
CA GLU A 201 -4.86 4.62 -0.89
C GLU A 201 -6.29 4.87 -0.39
N GLY A 202 -6.57 6.07 0.13
CA GLY A 202 -7.85 6.50 0.66
C GLY A 202 -8.02 6.29 2.16
N GLN A 203 -7.08 5.68 2.89
CA GLN A 203 -7.24 5.52 4.34
C GLN A 203 -6.80 6.78 5.10
N GLY A 204 -7.46 7.10 6.22
CA GLY A 204 -7.17 8.32 6.99
C GLY A 204 -7.78 9.60 6.41
N ILE A 205 -8.42 9.51 5.23
CA ILE A 205 -9.32 10.53 4.67
C ILE A 205 -10.72 10.29 5.23
N SER A 206 -11.42 11.35 5.61
CA SER A 206 -12.73 11.30 6.30
C SER A 206 -13.78 10.46 5.57
N SER A 207 -13.95 10.67 4.27
CA SER A 207 -14.83 9.87 3.40
C SER A 207 -14.05 8.79 2.62
N GLY A 208 -12.83 8.50 3.05
CA GLY A 208 -11.87 7.70 2.34
C GLY A 208 -12.09 6.19 2.44
N MET A 209 -11.83 5.47 1.37
CA MET A 209 -11.97 4.01 1.32
C MET A 209 -11.11 3.36 0.23
N LEU A 210 -10.86 2.06 0.36
CA LEU A 210 -10.30 1.26 -0.73
C LEU A 210 -11.28 1.16 -1.90
N ALA A 211 -10.74 0.90 -3.09
CA ALA A 211 -11.52 0.71 -4.31
C ALA A 211 -12.56 -0.41 -4.12
N SER A 212 -13.83 -0.06 -4.28
CA SER A 212 -14.96 -0.98 -4.21
C SER A 212 -16.17 -0.36 -4.92
N PRO A 213 -17.26 -1.12 -5.18
CA PRO A 213 -18.44 -0.59 -5.84
C PRO A 213 -19.03 0.63 -5.10
N GLY A 214 -19.27 1.72 -5.83
CA GLY A 214 -19.70 3.01 -5.33
C GLY A 214 -18.56 3.95 -4.87
N ALA A 215 -17.31 3.49 -4.84
CA ALA A 215 -16.19 4.35 -4.47
C ALA A 215 -15.87 5.35 -5.59
N ILE A 216 -15.77 6.63 -5.26
CA ILE A 216 -15.35 7.68 -6.19
C ILE A 216 -13.88 7.45 -6.55
N CYS A 217 -13.61 7.22 -7.84
CA CYS A 217 -12.27 6.91 -8.34
C CYS A 217 -11.64 8.03 -9.17
N ASP A 218 -12.45 8.96 -9.68
CA ASP A 218 -12.03 9.99 -10.63
C ASP A 218 -13.03 11.16 -10.61
N VAL A 219 -12.56 12.37 -10.90
CA VAL A 219 -13.39 13.58 -10.96
C VAL A 219 -12.98 14.41 -12.17
N LYS A 220 -13.92 14.67 -13.09
CA LYS A 220 -13.62 15.41 -14.32
C LYS A 220 -14.34 16.78 -14.36
N PRO A 221 -13.72 17.82 -14.93
CA PRO A 221 -14.36 19.14 -15.07
C PRO A 221 -15.47 19.12 -16.12
N GLU A 222 -16.57 19.82 -15.83
CA GLU A 222 -17.62 20.13 -16.79
C GLU A 222 -18.20 21.53 -16.52
N GLY A 223 -17.50 22.56 -17.05
CA GLY A 223 -17.78 23.95 -16.72
C GLY A 223 -17.44 24.24 -15.25
N GLN A 224 -18.40 24.79 -14.50
CA GLN A 224 -18.27 24.99 -13.04
C GLN A 224 -18.59 23.72 -12.23
N TYR A 225 -19.18 22.71 -12.87
CA TYR A 225 -19.59 21.47 -12.22
C TYR A 225 -18.51 20.41 -12.36
N TRP A 226 -18.56 19.44 -11.47
CA TRP A 226 -17.68 18.28 -11.43
C TRP A 226 -18.47 17.03 -11.78
N ARG A 227 -17.97 16.28 -12.75
CA ARG A 227 -18.43 14.95 -13.09
C ARG A 227 -17.80 13.96 -12.11
N ILE A 228 -18.62 13.38 -11.24
CA ILE A 228 -18.20 12.39 -10.25
C ILE A 228 -18.29 11.00 -10.86
N ILE A 229 -17.19 10.26 -10.83
CA ILE A 229 -17.06 8.92 -11.41
C ILE A 229 -16.80 7.92 -10.29
N VAL A 230 -17.62 6.87 -10.23
CA VAL A 230 -17.55 5.78 -9.26
C VAL A 230 -17.27 4.44 -9.94
N LEU A 231 -16.94 3.42 -9.14
CA LEU A 231 -16.79 2.04 -9.62
C LEU A 231 -18.12 1.27 -9.52
N ASP A 232 -18.46 0.44 -10.50
CA ASP A 232 -19.58 -0.52 -10.40
C ASP A 232 -19.17 -1.86 -9.77
N ARG A 233 -20.02 -2.89 -9.85
CA ARG A 233 -19.77 -4.20 -9.23
C ARG A 233 -18.66 -4.99 -9.93
N GLU A 234 -18.43 -4.66 -11.19
CA GLU A 234 -17.43 -5.19 -12.10
C GLU A 234 -16.13 -4.37 -12.04
N MET A 235 -16.09 -3.35 -11.16
CA MET A 235 -14.99 -2.41 -10.95
C MET A 235 -14.71 -1.57 -12.21
N GLU A 236 -15.73 -1.30 -13.01
CA GLU A 236 -15.68 -0.38 -14.15
C GLU A 236 -16.13 1.03 -13.76
N LYS A 237 -15.60 2.03 -14.46
CA LYS A 237 -15.92 3.45 -14.21
C LYS A 237 -17.32 3.79 -14.71
N GLN A 238 -18.15 4.37 -13.85
CA GLN A 238 -19.48 4.86 -14.15
C GLN A 238 -19.67 6.30 -13.67
N ASN A 239 -20.43 7.10 -14.41
CA ASN A 239 -20.83 8.43 -13.93
C ASN A 239 -21.85 8.27 -12.81
N ALA A 240 -21.66 8.98 -11.70
CA ALA A 240 -22.63 9.05 -10.59
C ALA A 240 -23.42 10.37 -10.64
N TYR A 241 -22.70 11.50 -10.60
CA TYR A 241 -23.29 12.83 -10.47
C TYR A 241 -22.64 13.86 -11.39
N LEU A 242 -23.39 14.90 -11.73
CA LEU A 242 -22.85 16.21 -12.09
C LEU A 242 -23.15 17.16 -10.92
N ILE A 243 -22.13 17.59 -10.19
CA ILE A 243 -22.30 18.31 -8.91
C ILE A 243 -21.51 19.62 -8.89
N ASP A 244 -22.06 20.65 -8.26
CA ASP A 244 -21.27 21.83 -7.87
C ASP A 244 -20.48 21.47 -6.59
N PRO A 245 -19.14 21.45 -6.63
CA PRO A 245 -18.32 20.99 -5.51
C PRO A 245 -18.30 21.95 -4.31
N VAL A 246 -18.80 23.19 -4.48
CA VAL A 246 -18.85 24.21 -3.42
C VAL A 246 -20.22 24.22 -2.73
N THR A 247 -21.30 24.09 -3.51
CA THR A 247 -22.68 24.14 -2.97
C THR A 247 -23.27 22.76 -2.71
N GLY A 248 -22.78 21.72 -3.38
CA GLY A 248 -23.33 20.37 -3.37
C GLY A 248 -24.58 20.20 -4.25
N GLU A 249 -24.92 21.19 -5.08
CA GLU A 249 -26.06 21.11 -6.00
C GLU A 249 -25.82 20.02 -7.06
N ILE A 250 -26.63 18.96 -7.03
CA ILE A 250 -26.59 17.87 -8.02
C ILE A 250 -27.50 18.25 -9.19
N LYS A 251 -26.91 18.53 -10.34
CA LYS A 251 -27.61 18.86 -11.58
C LYS A 251 -28.09 17.62 -12.33
N GLU A 252 -27.32 16.54 -12.27
CA GLU A 252 -27.63 15.26 -12.93
C GLU A 252 -27.25 14.10 -12.02
N SER A 253 -28.06 13.04 -12.04
CA SER A 253 -27.81 11.77 -11.35
C SER A 253 -28.01 10.61 -12.32
N TYR A 254 -27.13 9.62 -12.23
CA TYR A 254 -27.02 8.52 -13.20
C TYR A 254 -27.37 7.15 -12.59
N GLY A 255 -27.94 7.13 -11.39
CA GLY A 255 -28.40 5.91 -10.73
C GLY A 255 -27.31 5.11 -10.00
N PHE A 256 -26.09 5.61 -9.95
CA PHE A 256 -25.01 5.10 -9.10
C PHE A 256 -24.83 6.00 -7.88
N GLU A 257 -24.70 5.40 -6.69
CA GLU A 257 -24.49 6.13 -5.44
C GLU A 257 -23.04 6.08 -5.00
N ALA A 258 -22.50 7.24 -4.62
CA ALA A 258 -21.18 7.32 -4.03
C ALA A 258 -21.24 6.92 -2.56
N VAL A 259 -20.33 6.02 -2.14
CA VAL A 259 -20.25 5.55 -0.74
C VAL A 259 -18.95 5.95 -0.03
N GLY A 260 -18.03 6.57 -0.76
CA GLY A 260 -16.73 7.04 -0.28
C GLY A 260 -15.83 7.44 -1.45
N ILE A 261 -14.59 7.80 -1.15
CA ILE A 261 -13.58 8.21 -2.14
C ILE A 261 -12.30 7.40 -2.01
N THR A 262 -11.75 6.97 -3.14
CA THR A 262 -10.44 6.32 -3.20
C THR A 262 -9.31 7.34 -3.20
N GLY A 263 -8.08 6.92 -2.91
CA GLY A 263 -6.93 7.81 -3.02
C GLY A 263 -6.71 8.38 -4.43
N THR A 264 -7.04 7.65 -5.50
CA THR A 264 -6.99 8.19 -6.88
C THR A 264 -8.06 9.25 -7.10
N GLY A 265 -9.24 9.08 -6.50
CA GLY A 265 -10.30 10.10 -6.47
C GLY A 265 -9.85 11.37 -5.74
N VAL A 266 -9.13 11.23 -4.61
CA VAL A 266 -8.55 12.37 -3.87
C VAL A 266 -7.54 13.11 -4.73
N ILE A 267 -6.60 12.40 -5.37
CA ILE A 267 -5.62 13.00 -6.30
C ILE A 267 -6.35 13.74 -7.43
N SER A 268 -7.38 13.14 -8.04
CA SER A 268 -8.11 13.78 -9.14
C SER A 268 -8.87 15.02 -8.69
N ALA A 269 -9.56 14.96 -7.54
CA ALA A 269 -10.27 16.09 -6.96
C ALA A 269 -9.31 17.26 -6.62
N PHE A 270 -8.15 16.96 -6.04
CA PHE A 270 -7.16 17.99 -5.70
C PHE A 270 -6.53 18.61 -6.95
N ALA A 271 -6.17 17.78 -7.93
CA ALA A 271 -5.59 18.25 -9.18
C ALA A 271 -6.58 19.16 -9.91
N LEU A 272 -7.86 18.79 -9.92
CA LEU A 272 -8.91 19.61 -10.49
C LEU A 272 -9.11 20.91 -9.71
N ALA A 273 -9.23 20.86 -8.38
CA ALA A 273 -9.40 22.05 -7.54
C ALA A 273 -8.26 23.06 -7.69
N LEU A 274 -7.01 22.57 -7.79
CA LEU A 274 -5.84 23.39 -8.03
C LEU A 274 -5.89 24.02 -9.43
N ARG A 275 -6.17 23.24 -10.47
CA ARG A 275 -6.25 23.74 -11.86
C ARG A 275 -7.39 24.72 -12.09
N SER A 276 -8.52 24.54 -11.41
CA SER A 276 -9.66 25.45 -11.51
C SER A 276 -9.50 26.72 -10.67
N GLY A 277 -8.41 26.86 -9.91
CA GLY A 277 -8.18 27.97 -9.00
C GLY A 277 -9.09 27.98 -7.76
N MET A 278 -9.73 26.85 -7.44
CA MET A 278 -10.50 26.71 -6.19
C MET A 278 -9.58 26.63 -4.97
N ILE A 279 -8.36 26.12 -5.17
CA ILE A 279 -7.30 26.11 -4.17
C ILE A 279 -6.22 27.09 -4.64
N GLU A 280 -6.13 28.23 -3.98
CA GLU A 280 -5.01 29.17 -4.17
C GLU A 280 -3.81 28.79 -3.29
N LYS A 281 -4.09 28.22 -2.10
CA LYS A 281 -3.09 27.78 -1.14
C LYS A 281 -3.62 26.61 -0.32
N PHE A 282 -2.81 25.57 -0.17
CA PHE A 282 -3.15 24.48 0.72
C PHE A 282 -3.09 24.91 2.20
N PRO A 283 -3.84 24.26 3.10
CA PRO A 283 -4.89 23.28 2.84
C PRO A 283 -6.25 23.94 2.53
N LYS A 284 -6.30 25.24 2.23
CA LYS A 284 -7.56 26.00 2.21
C LYS A 284 -8.49 25.58 1.08
N LEU A 285 -9.73 25.28 1.45
CA LEU A 285 -10.80 24.94 0.52
C LEU A 285 -11.92 25.99 0.56
N PRO A 286 -12.71 26.15 -0.52
CA PRO A 286 -13.94 26.93 -0.48
C PRO A 286 -14.85 26.42 0.65
N ASN A 287 -15.32 27.32 1.53
CA ASN A 287 -16.13 26.96 2.70
C ASN A 287 -15.52 25.88 3.63
N GLY A 288 -14.19 25.66 3.56
CA GLY A 288 -13.47 24.64 4.32
C GLY A 288 -13.70 23.19 3.86
N LYS A 289 -14.42 22.96 2.75
CA LYS A 289 -14.66 21.62 2.21
C LYS A 289 -15.12 21.59 0.75
N LEU A 290 -14.89 20.46 0.09
CA LEU A 290 -15.48 20.13 -1.22
C LEU A 290 -16.55 19.05 -1.04
N ILE A 291 -17.67 19.19 -1.73
CA ILE A 291 -18.80 18.26 -1.70
C ILE A 291 -18.79 17.42 -2.98
N LEU A 292 -18.70 16.10 -2.84
CA LEU A 292 -18.59 15.18 -3.99
C LEU A 292 -19.83 14.30 -4.17
N GLY A 293 -20.76 14.35 -3.22
CA GLY A 293 -22.01 13.62 -3.26
C GLY A 293 -22.76 13.72 -1.94
N PRO A 294 -23.94 13.09 -1.83
CA PRO A 294 -24.70 13.07 -0.60
C PRO A 294 -23.88 12.43 0.55
N GLY A 295 -23.48 13.24 1.53
CA GLY A 295 -22.69 12.77 2.68
C GLY A 295 -21.22 12.46 2.38
N ILE A 296 -20.72 12.77 1.17
CA ILE A 296 -19.32 12.56 0.77
C ILE A 296 -18.65 13.93 0.61
N GLU A 297 -17.68 14.20 1.47
CA GLU A 297 -16.94 15.46 1.48
C GLU A 297 -15.44 15.26 1.69
N ILE A 298 -14.67 16.23 1.20
CA ILE A 298 -13.24 16.39 1.48
C ILE A 298 -13.08 17.68 2.30
N THR A 299 -12.46 17.58 3.46
CA THR A 299 -12.16 18.70 4.37
C THR A 299 -10.73 19.21 4.20
N GLU A 300 -10.42 20.38 4.75
CA GLU A 300 -9.03 20.89 4.81
C GLU A 300 -8.09 19.92 5.55
N LYS A 301 -8.59 19.20 6.56
CA LYS A 301 -7.80 18.18 7.25
C LYS A 301 -7.45 17.01 6.32
N ASP A 302 -8.37 16.62 5.44
CA ASP A 302 -8.11 15.58 4.45
C ASP A 302 -7.04 16.03 3.45
N VAL A 303 -7.04 17.33 3.09
CA VAL A 303 -5.99 17.95 2.28
C VAL A 303 -4.63 17.89 2.96
N GLU A 304 -4.57 18.18 4.26
CA GLU A 304 -3.34 18.05 5.04
C GLU A 304 -2.82 16.60 5.07
N GLU A 305 -3.68 15.62 5.35
CA GLU A 305 -3.26 14.22 5.44
C GLU A 305 -2.81 13.64 4.09
N ALA A 306 -3.58 13.85 3.02
CA ALA A 306 -3.15 13.44 1.68
C ALA A 306 -1.92 14.23 1.21
N GLY A 307 -1.82 15.51 1.58
CA GLY A 307 -0.66 16.35 1.26
C GLY A 307 0.64 15.87 1.90
N LYS A 308 0.61 15.36 3.14
CA LYS A 308 1.79 14.72 3.77
C LYS A 308 2.28 13.53 2.95
N ALA A 309 1.36 12.69 2.47
CA ALA A 309 1.69 11.52 1.66
C ALA A 309 2.26 11.90 0.29
N ILE A 310 1.60 12.81 -0.43
CA ILE A 310 2.06 13.30 -1.74
C ILE A 310 3.42 14.01 -1.60
N GLY A 311 3.56 14.82 -0.55
CA GLY A 311 4.80 15.51 -0.22
C GLY A 311 5.95 14.57 0.10
N ALA A 312 5.71 13.51 0.87
CA ALA A 312 6.73 12.50 1.16
C ALA A 312 7.25 11.82 -0.11
N ILE A 313 6.35 11.48 -1.05
CA ILE A 313 6.71 10.89 -2.34
C ILE A 313 7.52 11.87 -3.18
N ARG A 314 7.06 13.12 -3.32
CA ARG A 314 7.77 14.16 -4.10
C ARG A 314 9.16 14.43 -3.53
N ALA A 315 9.27 14.56 -2.21
CA ALA A 315 10.54 14.75 -1.51
C ALA A 315 11.49 13.58 -1.76
N ALA A 316 11.00 12.34 -1.70
CA ALA A 316 11.82 11.15 -1.96
C ALA A 316 12.30 11.06 -3.42
N HIS A 317 11.44 11.35 -4.40
CA HIS A 317 11.84 11.44 -5.80
C HIS A 317 12.93 12.47 -6.01
N MET A 318 12.77 13.69 -5.47
CA MET A 318 13.78 14.73 -5.59
C MET A 318 15.09 14.37 -4.88
N THR A 319 15.00 13.75 -3.71
CA THR A 319 16.17 13.29 -2.95
C THR A 319 16.97 12.27 -3.76
N LEU A 320 16.31 11.27 -4.37
CA LEU A 320 16.98 10.28 -5.22
C LEU A 320 17.74 10.95 -6.37
N ILE A 321 17.12 11.91 -7.05
CA ILE A 321 17.76 12.64 -8.15
C ILE A 321 18.98 13.41 -7.64
N VAL A 322 18.82 14.22 -6.59
CA VAL A 322 19.90 15.07 -6.05
C VAL A 322 21.07 14.24 -5.53
N GLU A 323 20.81 13.21 -4.70
CA GLU A 323 21.85 12.35 -4.12
C GLU A 323 22.54 11.47 -5.18
N SER A 324 21.88 11.19 -6.29
CA SER A 324 22.50 10.48 -7.41
C SER A 324 23.47 11.35 -8.22
N GLY A 325 23.34 12.68 -8.14
CA GLY A 325 24.13 13.67 -8.85
C GLY A 325 23.66 13.99 -10.28
N ILE A 326 22.53 13.44 -10.74
CA ILE A 326 21.93 13.83 -12.03
C ILE A 326 21.01 15.05 -11.85
N LYS A 327 20.64 15.69 -12.95
CA LYS A 327 19.65 16.77 -12.93
C LYS A 327 18.24 16.23 -13.13
N TYR A 328 17.24 16.99 -12.72
CA TYR A 328 15.84 16.64 -12.95
C TYR A 328 15.53 16.41 -14.43
N GLU A 329 16.12 17.22 -15.32
CA GLU A 329 15.87 17.13 -16.77
C GLU A 329 16.48 15.89 -17.43
N ASP A 330 17.38 15.19 -16.73
CA ASP A 330 18.00 13.95 -17.21
C ASP A 330 17.08 12.74 -17.05
N LEU A 331 16.00 12.83 -16.24
CA LEU A 331 15.07 11.73 -16.03
C LEU A 331 14.21 11.49 -17.28
N GLU A 332 14.45 10.36 -17.95
CA GLU A 332 13.75 10.00 -19.18
C GLU A 332 12.43 9.27 -18.89
N TYR A 333 12.48 8.24 -18.03
CA TYR A 333 11.33 7.40 -17.72
C TYR A 333 10.94 7.47 -16.24
N ALA A 334 9.65 7.56 -15.97
CA ALA A 334 9.06 7.28 -14.67
C ALA A 334 7.99 6.18 -14.80
N TYR A 335 8.25 5.04 -14.16
CA TYR A 335 7.36 3.89 -14.11
C TYR A 335 6.52 3.96 -12.84
N MET A 336 5.20 3.88 -13.00
CA MET A 336 4.24 3.85 -11.90
C MET A 336 3.67 2.45 -11.78
N SER A 337 3.88 1.78 -10.65
CA SER A 337 3.36 0.44 -10.37
C SER A 337 2.47 0.42 -9.12
N GLY A 338 1.89 -0.75 -8.85
CA GLY A 338 0.96 -0.93 -7.73
C GLY A 338 -0.46 -0.49 -8.07
N ALA A 339 -1.41 -0.79 -7.19
CA ALA A 339 -2.82 -0.53 -7.45
C ALA A 339 -3.09 0.95 -7.73
N SER A 340 -2.61 1.85 -6.87
CA SER A 340 -2.76 3.29 -7.07
C SER A 340 -2.06 3.77 -8.34
N GLY A 341 -0.86 3.26 -8.63
CA GLY A 341 -0.08 3.60 -9.82
C GLY A 341 -0.78 3.22 -11.13
N ALA A 342 -1.54 2.13 -11.15
CA ALA A 342 -2.30 1.68 -12.32
C ALA A 342 -3.58 2.50 -12.58
N TYR A 343 -4.27 2.93 -11.52
CA TYR A 343 -5.58 3.57 -11.63
C TYR A 343 -5.52 5.10 -11.63
N VAL A 344 -4.52 5.70 -10.99
CA VAL A 344 -4.39 7.16 -10.91
C VAL A 344 -4.25 7.75 -12.30
N ASP A 345 -4.84 8.92 -12.51
CA ASP A 345 -4.58 9.73 -13.70
C ASP A 345 -3.14 10.28 -13.59
N ALA A 346 -2.26 9.82 -14.48
CA ALA A 346 -0.84 10.17 -14.42
C ALA A 346 -0.58 11.67 -14.61
N GLU A 347 -1.47 12.39 -15.30
CA GLU A 347 -1.36 13.84 -15.47
C GLU A 347 -1.80 14.57 -14.19
N ASP A 348 -2.87 14.11 -13.54
CA ASP A 348 -3.25 14.60 -12.20
C ASP A 348 -2.11 14.37 -11.18
N ALA A 349 -1.54 13.16 -11.17
CA ALA A 349 -0.43 12.80 -10.28
C ALA A 349 0.82 13.66 -10.51
N ARG A 350 1.21 13.90 -11.77
CA ARG A 350 2.35 14.79 -12.12
C ARG A 350 2.14 16.22 -11.64
N ARG A 351 0.94 16.77 -11.84
CA ARG A 351 0.65 18.16 -11.50
C ARG A 351 0.63 18.40 -10.00
N LEU A 352 0.16 17.42 -9.22
CA LEU A 352 0.19 17.50 -7.77
C LEU A 352 1.55 17.17 -7.17
N GLY A 353 2.43 16.51 -7.92
CA GLY A 353 3.74 16.12 -7.45
C GLY A 353 3.84 14.69 -6.90
N ALA A 354 2.77 13.89 -6.99
CA ALA A 354 2.82 12.46 -6.67
C ALA A 354 3.66 11.68 -7.69
N ALA A 355 3.68 12.12 -8.95
CA ALA A 355 4.59 11.60 -9.97
C ALA A 355 5.59 12.69 -10.39
N PRO A 356 6.81 12.33 -10.83
CA PRO A 356 7.83 13.32 -11.21
C PRO A 356 7.40 14.11 -12.46
N GLY A 357 6.97 15.36 -12.25
CA GLY A 357 6.57 16.30 -13.31
C GLY A 357 7.66 16.63 -14.33
N TYR A 358 8.91 16.27 -14.05
CA TYR A 358 10.07 16.50 -14.89
C TYR A 358 10.49 15.28 -15.72
N ALA A 359 9.88 14.11 -15.51
CA ALA A 359 10.10 12.94 -16.36
C ALA A 359 9.47 13.15 -17.75
N LYS A 360 10.19 12.77 -18.81
CA LYS A 360 9.75 12.94 -20.21
C LYS A 360 8.73 11.90 -20.66
N LYS A 361 8.78 10.71 -20.06
CA LYS A 361 7.84 9.62 -20.29
C LYS A 361 7.35 9.07 -18.95
N ILE A 362 6.04 8.84 -18.86
CA ILE A 362 5.43 8.12 -17.76
C ILE A 362 4.79 6.85 -18.31
N VAL A 363 5.08 5.72 -17.67
CA VAL A 363 4.51 4.42 -18.06
C VAL A 363 3.85 3.78 -16.85
N GLN A 364 2.57 3.44 -16.98
CA GLN A 364 1.80 2.82 -15.90
C GLN A 364 1.75 1.30 -16.07
N PHE A 365 2.11 0.61 -14.99
CA PHE A 365 2.07 -0.84 -14.82
C PHE A 365 1.11 -1.22 -13.70
N GLY A 366 0.66 -2.47 -13.73
CA GLY A 366 -0.27 -3.01 -12.75
C GLY A 366 0.42 -3.44 -11.45
N ASN A 367 -0.14 -4.47 -10.83
CA ASN A 367 0.47 -5.14 -9.71
C ASN A 367 1.62 -6.03 -10.19
N THR A 368 2.84 -5.50 -10.10
CA THR A 368 4.07 -6.20 -10.48
C THR A 368 4.40 -7.37 -9.55
N SER A 369 4.11 -7.26 -8.25
CA SER A 369 4.31 -8.34 -7.27
C SER A 369 3.52 -9.60 -7.63
N LEU A 370 2.23 -9.44 -7.96
CA LEU A 370 1.36 -10.53 -8.41
C LEU A 370 1.77 -11.07 -9.78
N ALA A 371 2.21 -10.19 -10.69
CA ALA A 371 2.74 -10.60 -12.01
C ALA A 371 3.96 -11.52 -11.84
N LEU A 372 4.94 -11.12 -11.03
CA LEU A 372 6.11 -11.96 -10.73
C LEU A 372 5.71 -13.29 -10.08
N ALA A 373 4.79 -13.29 -9.11
CA ALA A 373 4.29 -14.52 -8.50
C ALA A 373 3.68 -15.46 -9.56
N ARG A 374 2.90 -14.91 -10.51
CA ARG A 374 2.33 -15.67 -11.62
C ARG A 374 3.40 -16.24 -12.54
N GLU A 375 4.45 -15.48 -12.88
CA GLU A 375 5.56 -15.99 -13.69
C GLU A 375 6.29 -17.15 -12.99
N LEU A 376 6.55 -17.03 -11.69
CA LEU A 376 7.17 -18.09 -10.88
C LEU A 376 6.32 -19.37 -10.81
N VAL A 377 4.99 -19.23 -10.81
CA VAL A 377 4.06 -20.37 -10.88
C VAL A 377 4.08 -21.03 -12.27
N LEU A 378 4.23 -20.26 -13.34
CA LEU A 378 4.14 -20.78 -14.71
C LEU A 378 5.46 -21.38 -15.19
N GLU A 379 6.60 -20.86 -14.73
CA GLU A 379 7.92 -21.20 -15.23
C GLU A 379 8.92 -21.43 -14.08
N GLU A 380 9.37 -22.69 -13.91
CA GLU A 380 10.30 -23.06 -12.84
C GLU A 380 11.67 -22.37 -12.99
N SER A 381 12.16 -22.23 -14.22
CA SER A 381 13.44 -21.54 -14.52
C SER A 381 13.41 -20.06 -14.15
N ARG A 382 12.23 -19.46 -14.02
CA ARG A 382 12.11 -18.02 -13.73
C ARG A 382 12.72 -17.67 -12.39
N LEU A 383 12.64 -18.56 -11.39
CA LEU A 383 13.25 -18.31 -10.09
C LEU A 383 14.78 -18.15 -10.18
N ASP A 384 15.43 -18.96 -11.02
CA ASP A 384 16.89 -18.87 -11.22
C ASP A 384 17.29 -17.54 -11.85
N ASP A 385 16.49 -17.04 -12.80
CA ASP A 385 16.69 -15.72 -13.41
C ASP A 385 16.52 -14.59 -12.39
N VAL A 386 15.47 -14.67 -11.57
CA VAL A 386 15.22 -13.72 -10.47
C VAL A 386 16.39 -13.70 -9.50
N ILE A 387 16.89 -14.87 -9.09
CA ILE A 387 18.08 -14.99 -8.21
C ILE A 387 19.32 -14.40 -8.89
N ALA A 388 19.53 -14.67 -10.17
CA ALA A 388 20.68 -14.17 -10.91
C ALA A 388 20.65 -12.64 -11.05
N ILE A 389 19.48 -12.05 -11.30
CA ILE A 389 19.30 -10.61 -11.38
C ILE A 389 19.46 -9.97 -10.00
N ALA A 390 18.84 -10.52 -8.97
CA ALA A 390 18.99 -10.04 -7.59
C ALA A 390 20.46 -9.98 -7.14
N LYS A 391 21.27 -10.97 -7.53
CA LYS A 391 22.73 -10.99 -7.27
C LYS A 391 23.52 -9.95 -8.06
N LYS A 392 23.04 -9.55 -9.23
CA LYS A 392 23.68 -8.53 -10.08
C LYS A 392 23.30 -7.12 -9.66
N ILE A 393 22.11 -6.94 -9.08
CA ILE A 393 21.64 -5.65 -8.57
C ILE A 393 22.54 -5.25 -7.41
N THR A 394 23.53 -4.42 -7.72
CA THR A 394 24.35 -3.74 -6.72
C THR A 394 23.60 -2.46 -6.36
N ALA A 395 22.60 -2.59 -5.49
CA ALA A 395 21.77 -1.47 -5.08
C ALA A 395 22.40 -0.74 -3.88
N ASP A 396 22.69 0.54 -4.09
CA ASP A 396 22.78 1.49 -2.98
C ASP A 396 21.36 1.66 -2.41
N HIS A 397 21.22 1.59 -1.09
CA HIS A 397 19.94 1.91 -0.46
C HIS A 397 20.06 3.25 0.25
N LEU A 398 19.25 4.21 -0.18
CA LEU A 398 19.20 5.55 0.40
C LEU A 398 18.21 5.56 1.57
N MET A 399 18.74 5.52 2.79
CA MET A 399 17.95 5.59 4.02
C MET A 399 17.36 6.99 4.22
N MET A 400 16.11 7.18 3.78
CA MET A 400 15.39 8.46 3.86
C MET A 400 15.34 9.00 5.30
N ALA A 401 15.16 8.14 6.29
CA ALA A 401 15.10 8.52 7.71
C ALA A 401 16.39 9.18 8.24
N THR A 402 17.53 8.99 7.57
CA THR A 402 18.82 9.58 7.94
C THR A 402 19.35 10.59 6.91
N SER A 403 18.60 10.83 5.83
CA SER A 403 19.00 11.76 4.77
C SER A 403 18.61 13.19 5.15
N GLU A 404 19.60 14.07 5.29
CA GLU A 404 19.37 15.50 5.51
C GLU A 404 18.67 16.14 4.30
N THR A 405 19.05 15.73 3.08
CA THR A 405 18.41 16.13 1.82
C THR A 405 16.92 15.82 1.83
N PHE A 406 16.53 14.59 2.20
CA PHE A 406 15.12 14.20 2.31
C PHE A 406 14.39 15.03 3.36
N ASN A 407 14.98 15.19 4.55
CA ASN A 407 14.38 15.98 5.62
C ASN A 407 14.11 17.42 5.16
N ASN A 408 15.08 18.06 4.48
CA ASN A 408 14.95 19.42 3.99
C ASN A 408 13.85 19.55 2.92
N PHE A 409 13.79 18.64 1.95
CA PHE A 409 12.68 18.60 0.99
C PHE A 409 11.34 18.37 1.67
N TYR A 410 11.26 17.39 2.57
CA TYR A 410 10.00 17.03 3.23
C TYR A 410 9.48 18.14 4.16
N LEU A 411 10.36 18.91 4.80
CA LEU A 411 9.96 20.10 5.57
C LEU A 411 9.30 21.16 4.67
N CYS A 412 9.87 21.41 3.49
CA CYS A 412 9.25 22.31 2.50
C CYS A 412 7.90 21.79 2.02
N GLU A 413 7.79 20.48 1.74
CA GLU A 413 6.52 19.82 1.40
C GLU A 413 5.48 19.98 2.50
N LEU A 414 5.83 19.70 3.75
CA LEU A 414 4.93 19.85 4.89
C LEU A 414 4.41 21.29 4.99
N SER A 415 5.28 22.28 4.90
CA SER A 415 4.87 23.68 4.93
C SER A 415 4.01 24.07 3.72
N TYR A 416 4.29 23.54 2.54
CA TYR A 416 3.47 23.75 1.34
C TYR A 416 2.05 23.22 1.53
N TRP A 417 1.92 21.95 1.92
CA TRP A 417 0.64 21.26 2.03
C TRP A 417 -0.18 21.65 3.26
N THR A 418 0.47 21.90 4.41
CA THR A 418 -0.24 22.07 5.69
C THR A 418 -0.29 23.51 6.18
N GLN A 419 0.55 24.40 5.63
CA GLN A 419 0.65 25.80 6.09
C GLN A 419 0.45 26.81 4.95
N GLY A 420 0.34 26.36 3.70
CA GLY A 420 0.13 27.22 2.54
C GLY A 420 1.34 28.06 2.19
N MET A 421 2.54 27.50 2.37
CA MET A 421 3.78 28.13 1.91
C MET A 421 3.70 28.40 0.40
N PRO A 422 3.91 29.66 -0.05
CA PRO A 422 4.00 29.97 -1.48
C PRO A 422 5.20 29.26 -2.13
N LEU A 423 5.11 28.96 -3.43
CA LEU A 423 6.20 28.31 -4.17
C LEU A 423 7.47 29.18 -4.23
N GLU A 424 7.33 30.51 -4.23
CA GLU A 424 8.48 31.41 -4.17
C GLU A 424 9.24 31.27 -2.85
N THR A 425 8.53 31.11 -1.74
CA THR A 425 9.13 30.83 -0.43
C THR A 425 9.72 29.43 -0.40
N TYR A 426 9.07 28.44 -1.04
CA TYR A 426 9.59 27.09 -1.18
C TYR A 426 10.99 27.12 -1.83
N ASP A 427 11.13 27.77 -2.99
CA ASP A 427 12.40 27.85 -3.71
C ASP A 427 13.48 28.60 -2.91
N GLN A 428 13.12 29.67 -2.18
CA GLN A 428 14.05 30.36 -1.28
C GLN A 428 14.56 29.45 -0.16
N MET A 429 13.70 28.59 0.39
CA MET A 429 14.10 27.62 1.42
C MET A 429 15.05 26.57 0.84
N LEU A 430 14.79 26.07 -0.37
CA LEU A 430 15.71 25.14 -1.03
C LEU A 430 17.09 25.77 -1.27
N GLU A 431 17.12 27.03 -1.72
CA GLU A 431 18.38 27.77 -1.91
C GLU A 431 19.16 27.88 -0.59
N LEU A 432 18.48 28.17 0.53
CA LEU A 432 19.10 28.22 1.86
C LEU A 432 19.68 26.86 2.30
N TYR A 433 19.03 25.76 1.92
CA TYR A 433 19.53 24.40 2.15
C TYR A 433 20.62 23.96 1.15
N GLY A 434 20.96 24.79 0.16
CA GLY A 434 21.90 24.43 -0.90
C GLY A 434 21.34 23.38 -1.87
N LEU A 435 20.02 23.26 -1.97
CA LEU A 435 19.31 22.33 -2.83
C LEU A 435 18.87 23.02 -4.14
N PRO A 436 18.75 22.28 -5.25
CA PRO A 436 18.23 22.84 -6.49
C PRO A 436 16.76 23.28 -6.32
N PRO A 437 16.30 24.29 -7.08
CA PRO A 437 14.91 24.76 -7.03
C PRO A 437 13.92 23.66 -7.40
N LEU A 438 12.65 23.86 -7.06
CA LEU A 438 11.59 22.92 -7.38
C LEU A 438 11.53 22.71 -8.92
N PRO A 439 11.57 21.46 -9.40
CA PRO A 439 11.56 21.20 -10.83
C PRO A 439 10.24 21.64 -11.45
N LYS A 440 10.33 22.24 -12.64
CA LYS A 440 9.14 22.61 -13.42
C LYS A 440 8.48 21.35 -13.97
N THR A 441 7.17 21.24 -13.78
CA THR A 441 6.36 20.23 -14.45
C THR A 441 6.30 20.53 -15.95
N LEU A 442 6.68 19.56 -16.79
CA LEU A 442 6.61 19.70 -18.26
C LEU A 442 5.16 19.94 -18.71
N GLU A 443 4.93 20.76 -19.74
CA GLU A 443 3.55 20.96 -20.24
C GLU A 443 3.03 19.76 -21.03
N HIS A 444 3.93 19.07 -21.72
CA HIS A 444 3.63 17.90 -22.53
C HIS A 444 4.54 16.75 -22.15
N VAL A 445 3.95 15.59 -21.92
CA VAL A 445 4.62 14.34 -21.53
C VAL A 445 3.99 13.21 -22.32
N ASN A 446 4.79 12.20 -22.67
CA ASN A 446 4.24 10.97 -23.23
C ASN A 446 3.80 10.06 -22.07
N ILE A 447 2.48 9.87 -21.91
CA ILE A 447 1.90 8.97 -20.92
C ILE A 447 1.44 7.71 -21.65
N GLU A 448 2.06 6.58 -21.30
CA GLU A 448 1.71 5.26 -21.79
C GLU A 448 1.02 4.47 -20.68
N LYS A 449 -0.25 4.16 -20.86
CA LYS A 449 -0.99 3.28 -19.95
C LYS A 449 -1.00 1.86 -20.52
N ARG A 450 -0.07 1.01 -20.06
CA ARG A 450 0.06 -0.37 -20.56
C ARG A 450 -1.02 -1.29 -20.03
N VAL A 451 -1.48 -1.01 -18.82
CA VAL A 451 -2.55 -1.77 -18.17
C VAL A 451 -3.79 -0.92 -17.99
N VAL A 452 -4.97 -1.51 -18.17
CA VAL A 452 -6.23 -0.81 -17.86
C VAL A 452 -6.52 -0.85 -16.35
N LYS A 453 -6.14 -1.95 -15.71
CA LYS A 453 -6.40 -2.30 -14.31
C LYS A 453 -5.12 -2.73 -13.61
N ASP A 454 -5.10 -2.73 -12.28
CA ASP A 454 -3.98 -3.28 -11.50
C ASP A 454 -3.84 -4.80 -11.67
N ILE A 455 -4.96 -5.50 -11.87
CA ILE A 455 -5.02 -6.92 -12.24
C ILE A 455 -5.76 -7.03 -13.59
N GLU A 456 -5.02 -7.24 -14.68
CA GLU A 456 -5.61 -7.34 -16.03
C GLU A 456 -6.41 -8.63 -16.23
N GLU A 457 -5.85 -9.76 -15.79
CA GLU A 457 -6.45 -11.07 -15.95
C GLU A 457 -7.13 -11.52 -14.65
N VAL A 458 -8.41 -11.23 -14.49
CA VAL A 458 -9.21 -11.75 -13.35
C VAL A 458 -9.63 -13.21 -13.50
N GLY A 459 -9.51 -13.75 -14.72
CA GLY A 459 -9.87 -15.11 -15.08
C GLY A 459 -11.36 -15.33 -15.35
N SER A 460 -11.69 -16.47 -15.96
CA SER A 460 -13.06 -16.82 -16.37
C SER A 460 -14.06 -16.95 -15.21
N GLY A 461 -13.59 -17.27 -14.00
CA GLY A 461 -14.35 -17.30 -12.76
C GLY A 461 -14.54 -15.93 -12.10
N GLY A 462 -13.98 -14.86 -12.69
CA GLY A 462 -14.13 -13.48 -12.24
C GLY A 462 -13.35 -13.14 -10.97
N LEU A 463 -13.66 -11.95 -10.42
CA LEU A 463 -13.08 -11.40 -9.21
C LEU A 463 -13.97 -11.72 -8.00
N SER A 464 -13.40 -12.32 -6.96
CA SER A 464 -14.03 -12.52 -5.66
C SER A 464 -13.40 -11.60 -4.61
N ILE A 465 -14.24 -10.91 -3.83
CA ILE A 465 -13.78 -10.00 -2.78
C ILE A 465 -14.10 -10.61 -1.41
N LEU A 466 -13.07 -10.89 -0.62
CA LEU A 466 -13.18 -11.32 0.76
C LEU A 466 -13.25 -10.09 1.68
N LYS A 467 -14.48 -9.69 2.03
CA LYS A 467 -14.74 -8.48 2.83
C LYS A 467 -14.47 -8.67 4.32
N GLU A 468 -14.86 -9.81 4.86
CA GLU A 468 -14.72 -10.16 6.27
C GLU A 468 -13.48 -11.04 6.44
N ILE A 469 -12.34 -10.39 6.69
CA ILE A 469 -11.06 -11.07 6.99
C ILE A 469 -10.69 -10.96 8.47
N GLY A 470 -11.42 -10.18 9.25
CA GLY A 470 -11.22 -10.03 10.69
C GLY A 470 -11.13 -11.38 11.39
N ILE A 471 -10.03 -11.57 12.12
CA ILE A 471 -9.84 -12.67 13.06
C ILE A 471 -9.99 -12.09 14.45
N ILE A 472 -10.81 -12.75 15.27
CA ILE A 472 -11.06 -12.28 16.63
C ILE A 472 -9.89 -12.68 17.51
N LEU A 473 -9.16 -11.66 17.98
CA LEU A 473 -8.10 -11.80 18.95
C LEU A 473 -8.67 -11.53 20.34
N GLU A 474 -8.38 -12.40 21.30
CA GLU A 474 -8.91 -12.29 22.65
C GLU A 474 -7.80 -12.07 23.67
N VAL A 475 -8.11 -11.26 24.67
CA VAL A 475 -7.27 -11.10 25.86
C VAL A 475 -8.13 -11.10 27.14
N PRO A 476 -7.78 -11.90 28.16
CA PRO A 476 -8.42 -11.83 29.47
C PRO A 476 -8.18 -10.46 30.12
N VAL A 477 -9.24 -9.84 30.63
CA VAL A 477 -9.21 -8.51 31.25
C VAL A 477 -9.72 -8.56 32.69
N GLU A 478 -9.00 -9.26 33.56
CA GLU A 478 -9.43 -9.58 34.93
C GLU A 478 -9.72 -8.34 35.79
N LYS A 479 -9.01 -7.23 35.56
CA LYS A 479 -9.22 -5.95 36.28
C LYS A 479 -10.33 -5.09 35.69
N CYS A 480 -10.94 -5.49 34.57
CA CYS A 480 -11.91 -4.67 33.88
C CYS A 480 -13.13 -4.43 34.76
N VAL A 481 -13.48 -3.15 34.99
CA VAL A 481 -14.70 -2.73 35.73
C VAL A 481 -15.93 -2.55 34.81
N TYR A 482 -15.83 -3.00 33.56
CA TYR A 482 -16.91 -2.96 32.57
C TYR A 482 -17.49 -1.55 32.29
N CYS A 483 -16.67 -0.50 32.41
CA CYS A 483 -17.09 0.88 32.13
C CYS A 483 -17.26 1.21 30.63
N LYS A 484 -16.80 0.31 29.75
CA LYS A 484 -16.85 0.40 28.27
C LYS A 484 -16.20 1.64 27.66
N LYS A 485 -15.35 2.37 28.39
CA LYS A 485 -14.60 3.51 27.85
C LYS A 485 -13.73 3.12 26.66
N CYS A 486 -12.97 2.02 26.78
CA CYS A 486 -12.12 1.50 25.71
C CYS A 486 -12.88 1.19 24.41
N VAL A 487 -14.11 0.69 24.53
CA VAL A 487 -15.00 0.39 23.39
C VAL A 487 -15.50 1.69 22.74
N LYS A 488 -16.00 2.64 23.54
CA LYS A 488 -16.55 3.92 23.06
C LYS A 488 -15.50 4.81 22.40
N GLU A 489 -14.27 4.76 22.91
CA GLU A 489 -13.15 5.55 22.40
C GLU A 489 -12.44 4.88 21.23
N CYS A 490 -12.79 3.65 20.87
CA CYS A 490 -12.18 2.98 19.71
C CYS A 490 -12.66 3.65 18.41
N PRO A 491 -11.77 4.29 17.63
CA PRO A 491 -12.17 5.03 16.43
C PRO A 491 -12.80 4.11 15.36
N GLU A 492 -12.30 2.87 15.24
CA GLU A 492 -12.72 1.90 14.23
C GLU A 492 -13.74 0.89 14.73
N THR A 493 -14.27 1.05 15.96
CA THR A 493 -15.17 0.08 16.59
C THR A 493 -14.64 -1.37 16.60
N ALA A 494 -13.32 -1.52 16.70
CA ALA A 494 -12.62 -2.81 16.61
C ALA A 494 -12.65 -3.65 17.90
N LEU A 495 -13.18 -3.12 19.00
CA LEU A 495 -13.08 -3.71 20.33
C LEU A 495 -14.46 -3.94 20.95
N GLU A 496 -14.68 -5.16 21.46
CA GLU A 496 -15.80 -5.51 22.33
C GLU A 496 -15.29 -6.06 23.68
N ILE A 497 -16.04 -5.80 24.76
CA ILE A 497 -15.80 -6.44 26.06
C ILE A 497 -16.99 -7.36 26.35
N VAL A 498 -16.71 -8.65 26.49
CA VAL A 498 -17.71 -9.67 26.83
C VAL A 498 -17.43 -10.24 28.22
N GLU A 499 -18.47 -10.79 28.85
CA GLU A 499 -18.37 -11.51 30.12
C GLU A 499 -18.84 -12.96 29.88
N ILE A 500 -17.94 -13.92 30.08
CA ILE A 500 -18.17 -15.36 29.87
C ILE A 500 -17.78 -16.06 31.17
N ASP A 501 -18.72 -16.82 31.77
CA ASP A 501 -18.50 -17.59 33.00
C ASP A 501 -17.88 -16.78 34.16
N GLY A 502 -18.26 -15.51 34.29
CA GLY A 502 -17.75 -14.59 35.34
C GLY A 502 -16.37 -13.99 35.05
N HIS A 503 -15.76 -14.34 33.91
CA HIS A 503 -14.52 -13.75 33.42
C HIS A 503 -14.80 -12.73 32.31
N ARG A 504 -14.09 -11.60 32.35
CA ARG A 504 -14.19 -10.58 31.31
C ARG A 504 -13.09 -10.77 30.28
N ILE A 505 -13.46 -10.71 29.01
CA ILE A 505 -12.58 -10.89 27.87
C ILE A 505 -12.76 -9.69 26.94
N ALA A 506 -11.65 -9.14 26.48
CA ALA A 506 -11.62 -8.17 25.40
C ALA A 506 -11.43 -8.90 24.07
N LYS A 507 -12.36 -8.69 23.14
CA LYS A 507 -12.33 -9.24 21.78
C LYS A 507 -11.99 -8.12 20.79
N TYR A 508 -10.93 -8.32 20.02
CA TYR A 508 -10.46 -7.41 19.00
C TYR A 508 -10.71 -8.00 17.62
N ASP A 509 -11.39 -7.24 16.76
CA ASP A 509 -11.45 -7.50 15.33
C ASP A 509 -10.12 -7.07 14.70
N SER A 510 -9.29 -8.03 14.27
CA SER A 510 -7.94 -7.77 13.79
C SER A 510 -7.91 -6.85 12.56
N GLN A 511 -8.92 -6.94 11.69
CA GLN A 511 -9.02 -6.15 10.46
C GLN A 511 -9.30 -4.66 10.74
N LYS A 512 -10.03 -4.37 11.81
CA LYS A 512 -10.43 -2.99 12.15
C LYS A 512 -9.46 -2.33 13.12
N CYS A 513 -8.71 -3.10 13.88
CA CYS A 513 -7.84 -2.55 14.89
C CYS A 513 -6.69 -1.78 14.23
N LEU A 514 -6.56 -0.48 14.52
CA LEU A 514 -5.44 0.36 14.06
C LEU A 514 -4.08 -0.02 14.68
N GLY A 515 -4.01 -1.12 15.42
CA GLY A 515 -2.78 -1.64 15.98
C GLY A 515 -2.16 -0.71 17.03
N THR A 516 -0.84 -0.75 17.08
CA THR A 516 -0.05 -0.22 18.19
C THR A 516 0.25 1.27 18.07
N SER A 517 0.07 1.89 16.91
CA SER A 517 0.09 3.34 16.73
C SER A 517 -1.11 4.03 17.40
N CYS A 518 -2.25 3.33 17.53
CA CYS A 518 -3.45 3.88 18.18
C CYS A 518 -3.41 3.75 19.72
N ARG A 519 -3.33 2.51 20.25
CA ARG A 519 -3.34 2.14 21.69
C ARG A 519 -4.38 2.84 22.58
N ARG A 520 -5.36 3.55 22.01
CA ARG A 520 -6.32 4.37 22.77
C ARG A 520 -7.13 3.53 23.77
N CYS A 521 -7.52 2.31 23.40
CA CYS A 521 -8.23 1.40 24.30
C CYS A 521 -7.46 1.08 25.58
N VAL A 522 -6.13 0.97 25.51
CA VAL A 522 -5.23 0.77 26.65
C VAL A 522 -5.14 2.06 27.45
N SER A 523 -4.80 3.18 26.79
CA SER A 523 -4.56 4.47 27.45
C SER A 523 -5.77 5.05 28.18
N VAL A 524 -6.99 4.77 27.72
CA VAL A 524 -8.23 5.26 28.36
C VAL A 524 -8.76 4.32 29.45
N CYS A 525 -8.15 3.15 29.63
CA CYS A 525 -8.58 2.18 30.63
C CYS A 525 -8.21 2.69 32.03
N PRO A 526 -9.18 2.92 32.95
CA PRO A 526 -8.86 3.46 34.27
C PRO A 526 -8.16 2.46 35.20
N GLU A 527 -8.20 1.16 34.87
CA GLU A 527 -7.68 0.07 35.71
C GLU A 527 -6.47 -0.63 35.08
N ASP A 528 -5.97 -0.13 33.94
CA ASP A 528 -4.92 -0.79 33.14
C ASP A 528 -5.22 -2.28 32.90
N ALA A 529 -6.48 -2.58 32.58
CA ALA A 529 -6.99 -3.95 32.52
C ALA A 529 -6.63 -4.69 31.22
N ILE A 530 -6.21 -3.97 30.18
CA ILE A 530 -5.94 -4.51 28.84
C ILE A 530 -4.43 -4.66 28.66
N ASP A 531 -3.98 -5.90 28.43
CA ASP A 531 -2.58 -6.23 28.15
C ASP A 531 -2.45 -6.85 26.74
N ILE A 532 -2.19 -6.01 25.74
CA ILE A 532 -2.15 -6.42 24.33
C ILE A 532 -1.06 -7.47 24.01
N THR A 533 -0.07 -7.64 24.90
CA THR A 533 0.97 -8.68 24.75
C THR A 533 0.42 -10.09 24.92
N LYS A 534 -0.79 -10.22 25.49
CA LYS A 534 -1.47 -11.49 25.75
C LYS A 534 -2.58 -11.80 24.77
N LEU A 535 -2.69 -11.06 23.67
CA LEU A 535 -3.67 -11.34 22.62
C LEU A 535 -3.41 -12.72 22.01
N LYS A 536 -4.48 -13.50 21.82
CA LYS A 536 -4.43 -14.83 21.21
C LYS A 536 -5.60 -15.05 20.28
N ILE A 537 -5.44 -15.94 19.30
CA ILE A 537 -6.54 -16.46 18.50
C ILE A 537 -7.23 -17.56 19.31
N THR A 538 -8.54 -17.44 19.53
CA THR A 538 -9.33 -18.43 20.29
C THR A 538 -10.42 -19.10 19.47
N ALA A 539 -10.78 -18.55 18.31
CA ALA A 539 -11.62 -19.23 17.32
C ALA A 539 -10.73 -19.76 16.20
N LYS A 540 -10.55 -21.09 16.14
CA LYS A 540 -9.93 -21.80 15.01
C LYS A 540 -11.03 -22.40 14.14
#